data_AF-A0A7S2D660-F1
#
_entry.id   AF-A0A7S2D660-F1
#
_cell.length_a   1.000
_cell.length_b   1.000
_cell.length_c   1.000
_cell.angle_alpha   90.00
_cell.angle_beta   90.00
_cell.angle_gamma   90.00
#
_symmetry.space_group_name_H-M   'P 1'
#
loop_
_entity.id
_entity.type
_entity.pdbx_description
1 polymer ?
#
loop_
_entity_poly.entity_id
_entity_poly.type
_entity_poly.pdbx_seq_one_letter_code
_entity_poly.pdbx_strand_id
1 'polypeptide(L)'
;QVYVRPLRRRSPGPPELRGFVKLSLEAGESSVVRIPLARRAFEVYDVAAQGWRVEPGEYEVMVGASSVDLRLRASFNLGGGATAEEGTVGYVAEGEAYTRTQMGDVDLWQLGLQVPPPESGKPYTPNTVMEEVGESGCLGWCIYKIIMSLAKRQASSAAGLGESDVTVKMTLESTRAMPLRGFQLFSGGAFNDKLIHFIVRFLNGRCCGACGVLCGCLNPPGEDEKESNLQVAAPASEVQIRSM
;
A
#
# COMPACT_ATOMS: atom_id res chain seq x y z
N GLN A 1 17.44 -12.51 7.03
CA GLN A 1 17.21 -11.07 6.80
C GLN A 1 18.04 -10.28 7.81
N VAL A 2 18.69 -9.19 7.42
CA VAL A 2 19.57 -8.35 8.25
C VAL A 2 18.95 -6.97 8.39
N TYR A 3 18.80 -6.52 9.63
CA TYR A 3 18.21 -5.24 9.99
C TYR A 3 19.22 -4.36 10.73
N VAL A 4 19.10 -3.05 10.61
CA VAL A 4 19.95 -2.08 11.29
C VAL A 4 19.07 -1.05 12.01
N ARG A 5 19.50 -0.64 13.20
CA ARG A 5 18.84 0.42 13.98
C ARG A 5 19.88 1.25 14.75
N PRO A 6 19.83 2.60 14.69
CA PRO A 6 20.62 3.44 15.60
C PRO A 6 20.05 3.34 17.03
N LEU A 7 20.90 3.16 18.05
CA LEU A 7 20.48 3.04 19.45
C LEU A 7 20.35 4.39 20.14
N ARG A 8 21.22 5.35 19.82
CA ARG A 8 21.24 6.69 20.42
C ARG A 8 20.59 7.72 19.53
N ARG A 9 19.35 7.46 19.11
CA ARG A 9 18.51 8.42 18.41
C ARG A 9 17.39 8.82 19.34
N ARG A 10 17.06 10.11 19.40
CA ARG A 10 15.97 10.63 20.26
C ARG A 10 14.61 9.97 19.99
N SER A 11 14.43 9.44 18.78
CA SER A 11 13.40 8.46 18.45
C SER A 11 14.04 7.42 17.51
N PRO A 12 14.50 6.27 18.05
CA PRO A 12 15.01 5.21 17.20
C PRO A 12 13.81 4.57 16.52
N GLY A 13 13.72 4.77 15.21
CA GLY A 13 12.70 4.14 14.38
C GLY A 13 12.74 2.60 14.46
N PRO A 14 11.75 1.91 13.87
CA PRO A 14 11.78 0.46 13.80
C PRO A 14 13.06 -0.03 13.08
N PRO A 15 13.57 -1.23 13.38
CA PRO A 15 14.66 -1.83 12.63
C PRO A 15 14.37 -1.84 11.13
N GLU A 16 15.32 -1.36 10.34
CA GLU A 16 15.16 -1.27 8.89
C GLU A 16 15.90 -2.42 8.20
N LEU A 17 15.25 -3.07 7.22
CA LEU A 17 15.88 -4.13 6.45
C LEU A 17 17.01 -3.55 5.59
N ARG A 18 18.26 -3.97 5.85
CA ARG A 18 19.45 -3.51 5.12
C ARG A 18 20.09 -4.60 4.26
N GLY A 19 19.66 -5.85 4.38
CA GLY A 19 20.09 -6.92 3.47
C GLY A 19 19.33 -8.23 3.67
N PHE A 20 19.27 -9.05 2.64
CA PHE A 20 18.71 -10.40 2.72
C PHE A 20 19.40 -11.32 1.71
N VAL A 21 19.37 -12.63 2.00
CA VAL A 21 19.83 -13.68 1.09
C VAL A 21 18.81 -14.81 1.19
N LYS A 22 18.47 -15.39 0.04
CA LYS A 22 17.69 -16.62 -0.05
C LYS A 22 18.65 -17.76 -0.34
N LEU A 23 18.59 -18.81 0.47
CA LEU A 23 19.33 -20.04 0.26
C LEU A 23 18.36 -21.19 0.05
N SER A 24 18.76 -22.17 -0.75
CA SER A 24 18.18 -23.50 -0.78
C SER A 24 19.14 -24.42 -0.03
N LEU A 25 18.62 -25.21 0.91
CA LEU A 25 19.39 -26.16 1.72
C LEU A 25 18.65 -27.48 1.71
N GLU A 26 19.39 -28.58 1.56
CA GLU A 26 18.84 -29.92 1.74
C GLU A 26 18.56 -30.21 3.22
N ALA A 27 17.80 -31.27 3.49
CA ALA A 27 17.46 -31.66 4.85
C ALA A 27 18.74 -31.94 5.69
N GLY A 28 18.93 -31.16 6.75
CA GLY A 28 20.11 -31.27 7.63
C GLY A 28 21.34 -30.49 7.16
N GLU A 29 21.28 -29.84 5.99
CA GLU A 29 22.37 -29.01 5.48
C GLU A 29 22.46 -27.67 6.24
N SER A 30 23.68 -27.17 6.42
CA SER A 30 23.97 -25.86 7.00
C SER A 30 24.95 -25.10 6.11
N SER A 31 24.73 -23.79 5.94
CA SER A 31 25.59 -22.94 5.12
C SER A 31 25.87 -21.62 5.81
N VAL A 32 27.04 -21.03 5.48
CA VAL A 32 27.49 -19.73 5.99
C VAL A 32 27.25 -18.66 4.92
N VAL A 33 26.52 -17.62 5.29
CA VAL A 33 26.22 -16.49 4.40
C VAL A 33 26.99 -15.25 4.83
N ARG A 34 27.51 -14.50 3.86
CA ARG A 34 28.09 -13.17 4.07
C ARG A 34 27.21 -12.13 3.39
N ILE A 35 26.73 -11.15 4.16
CA ILE A 35 25.89 -10.05 3.66
C ILE A 35 26.67 -8.76 3.88
N PRO A 36 27.25 -8.14 2.84
CA PRO A 36 27.99 -6.90 2.99
C PRO A 36 27.04 -5.73 3.28
N LEU A 37 27.31 -4.98 4.34
CA LEU A 37 26.62 -3.74 4.65
C LEU A 37 27.53 -2.56 4.25
N ALA A 38 27.18 -1.89 3.15
CA ALA A 38 27.86 -0.68 2.71
C ALA A 38 27.49 0.52 3.60
N ARG A 39 28.25 1.62 3.51
CA ARG A 39 27.96 2.90 4.21
C ARG A 39 26.50 3.32 4.13
N ARG A 40 25.87 3.08 2.97
CA ARG A 40 24.45 3.36 2.70
C ARG A 40 23.48 2.70 3.69
N ALA A 41 23.85 1.56 4.28
CA ALA A 41 23.06 0.88 5.31
C ALA A 41 22.93 1.69 6.61
N PHE A 42 23.77 2.71 6.79
CA PHE A 42 23.83 3.56 7.99
C PHE A 42 23.52 5.02 7.68
N GLU A 43 23.22 5.35 6.42
CA GLU A 43 22.87 6.71 6.01
C GLU A 43 21.39 7.02 6.27
N VAL A 44 21.16 8.24 6.73
CA VAL A 44 19.87 8.89 6.88
C VAL A 44 19.87 10.16 6.01
N TYR A 45 18.71 10.53 5.47
CA TYR A 45 18.58 11.78 4.74
C TYR A 45 18.43 12.95 5.71
N ASP A 46 19.39 13.86 5.70
CA ASP A 46 19.36 15.11 6.45
C ASP A 46 18.62 16.16 5.63
N VAL A 47 17.42 16.53 6.08
CA VAL A 47 16.55 17.51 5.41
C VAL A 47 17.18 18.89 5.40
N ALA A 48 17.86 19.29 6.47
CA ALA A 48 18.49 20.61 6.57
C ALA A 48 19.70 20.71 5.63
N ALA A 49 20.46 19.63 5.50
CA ALA A 49 21.59 19.56 4.57
C ALA A 49 21.21 19.14 3.14
N GLN A 50 19.94 18.80 2.90
CA GLN A 50 19.43 18.24 1.65
C GLN A 50 20.31 17.11 1.08
N GLY A 51 20.72 16.18 1.95
CA GLY A 51 21.71 15.17 1.56
C GLY A 51 21.77 13.96 2.48
N TRP A 52 22.39 12.90 2.00
CA TRP A 52 22.60 11.68 2.77
C TRP A 52 23.80 11.81 3.71
N ARG A 53 23.60 11.49 4.99
CA ARG A 53 24.63 11.54 6.01
C ARG A 53 24.59 10.29 6.87
N VAL A 54 25.75 9.87 7.33
CA VAL A 54 25.87 8.85 8.37
C VAL A 54 25.86 9.59 9.70
N GLU A 55 24.94 9.24 10.58
CA GLU A 55 24.93 9.75 11.94
C GLU A 55 25.99 8.98 12.75
N PRO A 56 27.02 9.64 13.32
CA PRO A 56 27.95 8.93 14.18
C PRO A 56 27.23 8.46 15.45
N GLY A 57 27.52 7.24 15.91
CA GLY A 57 26.87 6.72 17.10
C GLY A 57 26.85 5.20 17.18
N GLU A 58 26.10 4.70 18.16
CA GLU A 58 25.94 3.28 18.39
C GLU A 58 24.79 2.72 17.55
N TYR A 59 25.07 1.64 16.81
CA TYR A 59 24.13 0.93 15.95
C TYR A 59 23.98 -0.52 16.40
N GLU A 60 22.77 -1.05 16.30
CA GLU A 60 22.46 -2.46 16.48
C GLU A 60 22.17 -3.09 15.12
N VAL A 61 22.85 -4.20 14.82
CA VAL A 61 22.59 -5.09 13.69
C VAL A 61 21.83 -6.31 14.21
N MET A 62 20.71 -6.64 13.57
CA MET A 62 19.88 -7.79 13.93
C MET A 62 19.77 -8.74 12.74
N VAL A 63 19.77 -10.05 12.99
CA VAL A 63 19.56 -11.07 11.95
C VAL A 63 18.41 -11.99 12.35
N GLY A 64 17.48 -12.20 11.41
CA GLY A 64 16.25 -12.95 11.67
C GLY A 64 15.66 -13.62 10.44
N ALA A 65 14.69 -14.52 10.69
CA ALA A 65 13.88 -15.12 9.63
C ALA A 65 12.79 -14.16 9.13
N SER A 66 12.31 -13.26 10.00
CA SER A 66 11.35 -12.19 9.70
C SER A 66 11.65 -10.94 10.53
N SER A 67 10.87 -9.87 10.33
CA SER A 67 10.97 -8.62 11.11
C SER A 67 10.55 -8.77 12.58
N VAL A 68 9.90 -9.89 12.92
CA VAL A 68 9.46 -10.21 14.29
C VAL A 68 10.21 -11.41 14.90
N ASP A 69 10.86 -12.25 14.08
CA ASP A 69 11.72 -13.36 14.52
C ASP A 69 13.19 -13.00 14.31
N LEU A 70 13.74 -12.19 15.24
CA LEU A 70 15.13 -11.74 15.27
C LEU A 70 15.94 -12.62 16.24
N ARG A 71 16.87 -13.42 15.71
CA ARG A 71 17.60 -14.46 16.46
C ARG A 71 19.00 -14.03 16.91
N LEU A 72 19.64 -13.15 16.14
CA LEU A 72 20.98 -12.66 16.44
C LEU A 72 20.98 -11.13 16.52
N ARG A 73 21.78 -10.59 17.42
CA ARG A 73 21.93 -9.14 17.64
C ARG A 73 23.40 -8.83 17.93
N ALA A 74 23.90 -7.72 17.40
CA ALA A 74 25.24 -7.22 17.68
C ALA A 74 25.23 -5.70 17.62
N SER A 75 25.86 -5.04 18.60
CA SER A 75 26.01 -3.58 18.62
C SER A 75 27.43 -3.17 18.27
N PHE A 76 27.58 -2.05 17.58
CA PHE A 76 28.89 -1.47 17.28
C PHE A 76 28.79 0.05 17.17
N ASN A 77 29.92 0.74 17.37
CA ASN A 77 29.98 2.21 17.27
C ASN A 77 30.54 2.61 15.90
N LEU A 78 29.83 3.48 15.19
CA LEU A 78 30.17 3.99 13.87
C LEU A 78 30.60 5.46 14.02
N GLY A 79 31.89 5.73 13.86
CA GLY A 79 32.49 7.07 14.00
C GLY A 79 33.00 7.35 15.41
N GLY A 80 34.30 7.11 15.64
CA GLY A 80 34.97 7.43 16.90
C GLY A 80 35.67 8.78 16.85
N GLY A 81 35.36 9.66 17.81
CA GLY A 81 36.25 10.78 18.21
C GLY A 81 35.65 12.18 18.18
N ALA A 82 34.55 12.45 18.89
CA ALA A 82 34.30 13.76 19.51
C ALA A 82 33.19 13.61 20.56
N THR A 83 33.50 13.99 21.79
CA THR A 83 32.54 14.37 22.81
C THR A 83 31.57 15.40 22.22
N ALA A 84 30.33 14.97 21.96
CA ALA A 84 29.25 15.90 21.65
C ALA A 84 28.82 16.54 22.98
N GLU A 85 29.42 17.69 23.29
CA GLU A 85 28.92 18.56 24.36
C GLU A 85 27.54 19.09 24.00
N GLU A 86 26.66 18.96 24.99
CA GLU A 86 25.42 19.64 25.30
C GLU A 86 24.90 20.70 24.31
N GLY A 87 23.80 20.33 23.63
CA GLY A 87 22.84 21.25 23.03
C GLY A 87 21.43 20.84 23.45
N THR A 88 20.96 21.41 24.55
CA THR A 88 19.70 21.12 25.24
C THR A 88 18.48 21.28 24.33
N VAL A 89 17.80 20.17 24.04
CA VAL A 89 16.39 20.17 23.64
C VAL A 89 15.68 19.21 24.58
N GLY A 90 15.29 19.71 25.75
CA GLY A 90 14.77 18.90 26.85
C GLY A 90 13.43 18.26 26.51
N TYR A 91 13.39 16.93 26.41
CA TYR A 91 12.16 16.15 26.32
C TYR A 91 12.35 14.78 26.98
N VAL A 92 11.45 14.54 27.93
CA VAL A 92 11.06 13.34 28.70
C VAL A 92 12.02 12.13 28.70
N ALA A 93 12.39 11.74 29.92
CA ALA A 93 13.27 10.62 30.24
C ALA A 93 12.82 9.27 29.64
N GLU A 94 13.82 8.46 29.32
CA GLU A 94 13.73 7.05 28.92
C GLU A 94 12.91 6.23 29.92
N GLY A 95 12.04 5.36 29.41
CA GLY A 95 11.32 4.41 30.27
C GLY A 95 10.24 3.60 29.57
N GLU A 96 9.68 4.09 28.47
CA GLU A 96 8.70 3.32 27.72
C GLU A 96 9.27 3.04 26.33
N ALA A 97 9.73 1.80 26.14
CA ALA A 97 9.57 1.14 24.85
C ALA A 97 8.19 1.55 24.34
N TYR A 98 8.07 1.98 23.09
CA TYR A 98 6.74 2.11 22.48
C TYR A 98 6.01 0.81 22.78
N THR A 99 5.11 0.84 23.76
CA THR A 99 4.33 -0.33 24.11
C THR A 99 3.51 -0.51 22.86
N ARG A 100 3.82 -1.56 22.09
CA ARG A 100 3.01 -1.91 20.95
C ARG A 100 1.69 -2.38 21.54
N THR A 101 0.81 -1.43 21.83
CA THR A 101 -0.57 -1.70 22.17
C THR A 101 -1.17 -2.23 20.89
N GLN A 102 -1.37 -3.54 20.84
CA GLN A 102 -2.29 -4.10 19.86
C GLN A 102 -3.67 -3.58 20.25
N MET A 103 -4.09 -2.53 19.54
CA MET A 103 -5.44 -1.99 19.66
C MET A 103 -6.34 -2.83 18.77
N GLY A 104 -7.36 -3.43 19.35
CA GLY A 104 -8.41 -4.06 18.57
C GLY A 104 -9.29 -2.99 17.91
N ASP A 105 -10.19 -3.42 17.03
CA ASP A 105 -11.13 -2.52 16.34
C ASP A 105 -11.96 -1.68 17.31
N VAL A 106 -12.26 -2.21 18.50
CA VAL A 106 -13.00 -1.52 19.58
C VAL A 106 -12.17 -0.37 20.19
N ASP A 107 -10.88 -0.58 20.39
CA ASP A 107 -9.99 0.45 20.96
C ASP A 107 -9.75 1.58 19.94
N LEU A 108 -9.62 1.22 18.67
CA LEU A 108 -9.54 2.19 17.56
C LEU A 108 -10.84 3.00 17.42
N TRP A 109 -11.99 2.34 17.55
CA TRP A 109 -13.31 2.97 17.52
C TRP A 109 -13.45 4.05 18.60
N GLN A 110 -12.99 3.76 19.82
CA GLN A 110 -13.03 4.72 20.94
C GLN A 110 -12.15 5.95 20.70
N LEU A 111 -11.10 5.83 19.88
CA LEU A 111 -10.24 6.93 19.46
C LEU A 111 -10.81 7.72 18.26
N GLY A 112 -12.00 7.37 17.77
CA GLY A 112 -12.60 7.97 16.57
C GLY A 112 -11.93 7.53 15.26
N LEU A 113 -11.00 6.58 15.32
CA LEU A 113 -10.34 5.98 14.16
C LEU A 113 -11.20 4.82 13.66
N GLN A 114 -12.29 5.18 13.00
CA GLN A 114 -13.16 4.20 12.37
C GLN A 114 -12.46 3.68 11.12
N VAL A 115 -12.13 2.38 11.10
CA VAL A 115 -11.83 1.70 9.84
C VAL A 115 -13.15 1.70 9.06
N PRO A 116 -13.25 2.40 7.92
CA PRO A 116 -14.47 2.35 7.15
C PRO A 116 -14.74 0.88 6.84
N PRO A 117 -15.99 0.41 7.01
CA PRO A 117 -16.32 -0.96 6.63
C PRO A 117 -15.84 -1.18 5.20
N PRO A 118 -15.28 -2.36 4.87
CA PRO A 118 -14.80 -2.62 3.53
C PRO A 118 -15.90 -2.24 2.57
N GLU A 119 -15.61 -1.26 1.70
CA GLU A 119 -16.61 -0.76 0.78
C GLU A 119 -17.17 -1.96 0.04
N SER A 120 -18.48 -2.18 0.14
CA SER A 120 -19.14 -3.15 -0.72
C SER A 120 -18.78 -2.74 -2.14
N GLY A 121 -18.13 -3.62 -2.91
CA GLY A 121 -17.83 -3.41 -4.34
C GLY A 121 -19.07 -3.20 -5.23
N LYS A 122 -20.24 -3.01 -4.60
CA LYS A 122 -21.53 -2.67 -5.21
C LYS A 122 -22.13 -1.44 -4.49
N PRO A 123 -22.75 -0.51 -5.24
CA PRO A 123 -22.89 -0.53 -6.69
C PRO A 123 -21.55 -0.27 -7.39
N TYR A 124 -21.32 -0.93 -8.52
CA TYR A 124 -20.15 -0.68 -9.33
C TYR A 124 -20.12 0.79 -9.75
N THR A 125 -18.97 1.42 -9.69
CA THR A 125 -18.73 2.80 -10.12
C THR A 125 -17.64 2.86 -11.19
N PRO A 126 -17.41 4.01 -11.86
CA PRO A 126 -16.22 4.20 -12.70
C PRO A 126 -14.89 3.96 -11.98
N ASN A 127 -14.89 3.95 -10.64
CA ASN A 127 -13.70 3.71 -9.81
C ASN A 127 -13.57 2.24 -9.36
N THR A 128 -14.50 1.36 -9.75
CA THR A 128 -14.39 -0.10 -9.53
C THR A 128 -13.10 -0.62 -10.16
N VAL A 129 -12.34 -1.43 -9.42
CA VAL A 129 -11.12 -2.08 -9.92
C VAL A 129 -11.44 -3.21 -10.90
N MET A 130 -10.50 -3.52 -11.79
CA MET A 130 -10.71 -4.52 -12.84
C MET A 130 -10.97 -5.93 -12.29
N GLU A 131 -10.38 -6.26 -11.14
CA GLU A 131 -10.60 -7.53 -10.45
C GLU A 131 -12.08 -7.76 -10.08
N GLU A 132 -12.71 -6.78 -9.43
CA GLU A 132 -14.13 -6.82 -9.05
C GLU A 132 -15.05 -6.88 -10.28
N VAL A 133 -14.66 -6.23 -11.38
CA VAL A 133 -15.39 -6.35 -12.65
C VAL A 133 -15.28 -7.77 -13.20
N GLY A 134 -14.16 -8.47 -13.01
CA GLY A 134 -14.02 -9.88 -13.41
C GLY A 134 -14.96 -10.83 -12.68
N GLU A 135 -15.37 -10.48 -11.46
CA GLU A 135 -16.32 -11.23 -10.63
C GLU A 135 -17.79 -10.91 -10.96
N SER A 136 -18.01 -9.88 -11.76
CA SER A 136 -19.34 -9.36 -12.12
C SER A 136 -20.00 -10.13 -13.29
N GLY A 137 -20.25 -11.42 -13.08
CA GLY A 137 -20.98 -12.27 -14.03
C GLY A 137 -20.26 -12.48 -15.37
N CYS A 138 -20.99 -12.99 -16.38
CA CYS A 138 -20.37 -13.42 -17.65
C CYS A 138 -19.78 -12.27 -18.48
N LEU A 139 -20.46 -11.12 -18.54
CA LEU A 139 -19.97 -9.96 -19.29
C LEU A 139 -18.72 -9.36 -18.64
N GLY A 140 -18.75 -9.17 -17.31
CA GLY A 140 -17.61 -8.66 -16.55
C GLY A 140 -16.38 -9.56 -16.69
N TRP A 141 -16.56 -10.88 -16.60
CA TRP A 141 -15.52 -11.85 -16.85
C TRP A 141 -14.96 -11.78 -18.28
N CYS A 142 -15.80 -11.60 -19.29
CA CYS A 142 -15.35 -11.40 -20.68
C CYS A 142 -14.51 -10.13 -20.83
N ILE A 143 -14.95 -9.01 -20.27
CA ILE A 143 -14.22 -7.73 -20.29
C ILE A 143 -12.85 -7.90 -19.60
N TYR A 144 -12.84 -8.52 -18.42
CA TYR A 144 -11.62 -8.86 -17.67
C TYR A 144 -10.65 -9.69 -18.51
N LYS A 145 -11.11 -10.77 -19.14
CA LYS A 145 -10.26 -11.63 -19.97
C LYS A 145 -9.66 -10.88 -21.16
N ILE A 146 -10.45 -10.01 -21.82
CA ILE A 146 -9.97 -9.21 -22.95
C ILE A 146 -8.86 -8.25 -22.48
N ILE A 147 -9.12 -7.47 -21.43
CA ILE A 147 -8.16 -6.48 -20.90
C ILE A 147 -6.90 -7.15 -20.38
N MET A 148 -7.02 -8.23 -19.61
CA MET A 148 -5.87 -8.97 -19.10
C MET A 148 -5.06 -9.64 -20.23
N SER A 149 -5.72 -10.11 -21.30
CA SER A 149 -5.02 -10.65 -22.47
C SER A 149 -4.24 -9.57 -23.22
N LEU A 150 -4.79 -8.36 -23.31
CA LEU A 150 -4.13 -7.22 -23.94
C LEU A 150 -2.95 -6.72 -23.11
N ALA A 151 -3.12 -6.60 -21.79
CA ALA A 151 -2.05 -6.20 -20.86
C ALA A 151 -0.90 -7.21 -20.88
N LYS A 152 -1.20 -8.52 -20.90
CA LYS A 152 -0.18 -9.56 -21.04
C LYS A 152 0.60 -9.43 -22.34
N ARG A 153 -0.08 -9.17 -23.46
CA ARG A 153 0.54 -8.96 -24.78
C ARG A 153 1.46 -7.74 -24.78
N GLN A 154 0.99 -6.59 -24.29
CA GLN A 154 1.79 -5.37 -24.21
C GLN A 154 3.00 -5.53 -23.29
N ALA A 155 2.82 -6.16 -22.13
CA ALA A 155 3.92 -6.41 -21.20
C ALA A 155 4.98 -7.35 -21.81
N SER A 156 4.55 -8.36 -22.57
CA SER A 156 5.46 -9.27 -23.26
C SER A 156 6.18 -8.64 -24.46
N SER A 157 5.59 -7.62 -25.10
CA SER A 157 6.23 -6.90 -26.22
C SER A 157 7.15 -5.76 -25.76
N ALA A 158 6.91 -5.20 -24.57
CA ALA A 158 7.76 -4.18 -23.94
C ALA A 158 9.01 -4.79 -23.24
N ALA A 159 9.23 -6.10 -23.39
CA ALA A 159 10.28 -6.90 -22.74
C ALA A 159 11.71 -6.64 -23.27
N GLY A 160 12.08 -5.36 -23.47
CA GLY A 160 13.43 -4.91 -23.83
C GLY A 160 14.27 -4.42 -22.65
N LEU A 161 13.75 -4.42 -21.43
CA LEU A 161 14.44 -4.03 -20.20
C LEU A 161 14.21 -5.12 -19.15
N GLY A 162 15.29 -5.78 -18.69
CA GLY A 162 15.44 -6.60 -17.47
C GLY A 162 14.25 -7.45 -16.95
N GLU A 163 14.48 -8.75 -16.75
CA GLU A 163 13.56 -9.70 -16.09
C GLU A 163 12.09 -9.58 -16.54
N SER A 164 11.83 -10.10 -17.75
CA SER A 164 10.51 -10.12 -18.38
C SER A 164 9.40 -10.72 -17.50
N ASP A 165 9.71 -11.64 -16.58
CA ASP A 165 8.73 -12.24 -15.67
C ASP A 165 8.25 -11.26 -14.59
N VAL A 166 9.15 -10.46 -14.02
CA VAL A 166 8.80 -9.47 -12.98
C VAL A 166 8.03 -8.32 -13.61
N THR A 167 8.50 -7.80 -14.75
CA THR A 167 7.82 -6.71 -15.47
C THR A 167 6.42 -7.13 -15.90
N VAL A 168 6.25 -8.33 -16.45
CA VAL A 168 4.93 -8.86 -16.81
C VAL A 168 4.03 -9.02 -15.59
N LYS A 169 4.53 -9.56 -14.48
CA LYS A 169 3.76 -9.67 -13.23
C LYS A 169 3.35 -8.30 -12.71
N MET A 170 4.27 -7.35 -12.64
CA MET A 170 3.97 -5.97 -12.23
C MET A 170 2.91 -5.34 -13.13
N THR A 171 3.02 -5.48 -14.46
CA THR A 171 2.01 -4.94 -15.37
C THR A 171 0.65 -5.60 -15.14
N LEU A 172 0.59 -6.92 -14.96
CA LEU A 172 -0.66 -7.63 -14.73
C LEU A 172 -1.31 -7.27 -13.39
N GLU A 173 -0.54 -7.20 -12.29
CA GLU A 173 -1.08 -6.81 -10.99
C GLU A 173 -1.52 -5.33 -10.99
N SER A 174 -0.74 -4.44 -11.59
CA SER A 174 -1.15 -3.04 -11.78
C SER A 174 -2.42 -2.91 -12.62
N THR A 175 -2.59 -3.76 -13.64
CA THR A 175 -3.80 -3.78 -14.49
C THR A 175 -5.01 -4.28 -13.71
N ARG A 176 -4.84 -5.28 -12.83
CA ARG A 176 -5.93 -5.81 -11.98
C ARG A 176 -6.44 -4.78 -10.98
N ALA A 177 -5.52 -4.06 -10.34
CA ALA A 177 -5.83 -3.03 -9.36
C ALA A 177 -6.27 -1.70 -9.99
N MET A 178 -6.19 -1.57 -11.32
CA MET A 178 -6.57 -0.33 -12.01
C MET A 178 -8.09 -0.14 -12.03
N PRO A 179 -8.59 1.05 -11.66
CA PRO A 179 -10.00 1.41 -11.83
C PRO A 179 -10.45 1.47 -13.30
N LEU A 180 -11.73 1.22 -13.58
CA LEU A 180 -12.32 1.31 -14.93
C LEU A 180 -12.02 2.65 -15.64
N ARG A 181 -12.07 3.77 -14.90
CA ARG A 181 -11.74 5.11 -15.40
C ARG A 181 -10.27 5.24 -15.82
N GLY A 182 -9.35 4.52 -15.17
CA GLY A 182 -7.92 4.54 -15.49
C GLY A 182 -7.61 4.06 -16.91
N PHE A 183 -8.43 3.15 -17.47
CA PHE A 183 -8.26 2.65 -18.83
C PHE A 183 -8.52 3.69 -19.92
N GLN A 184 -9.14 4.83 -19.61
CA GLN A 184 -9.30 5.92 -20.58
C GLN A 184 -7.94 6.42 -21.09
N LEU A 185 -6.93 6.48 -20.22
CA LEU A 185 -5.59 6.96 -20.54
C LEU A 185 -4.83 6.03 -21.50
N PHE A 186 -5.05 4.72 -21.41
CA PHE A 186 -4.28 3.71 -22.16
C PHE A 186 -5.00 3.15 -23.38
N SER A 187 -6.29 3.46 -23.54
CA SER A 187 -7.13 2.90 -24.60
C SER A 187 -7.13 3.69 -25.91
N GLY A 188 -6.41 4.82 -25.98
CA GLY A 188 -6.43 5.69 -27.17
C GLY A 188 -7.84 6.18 -27.55
N GLY A 189 -8.73 6.33 -26.56
CA GLY A 189 -10.13 6.71 -26.77
C GLY A 189 -11.12 5.56 -26.96
N ALA A 190 -10.66 4.30 -27.01
CA ALA A 190 -11.55 3.14 -27.09
C ALA A 190 -12.36 2.92 -25.80
N PHE A 191 -11.77 3.20 -24.63
CA PHE A 191 -12.49 3.38 -23.37
C PHE A 191 -12.82 4.86 -23.22
N ASN A 192 -14.01 5.26 -23.67
CA ASN A 192 -14.53 6.60 -23.45
C ASN A 192 -15.56 6.61 -22.30
N ASP A 193 -15.92 7.81 -21.86
CA ASP A 193 -16.86 8.02 -20.76
C ASP A 193 -18.22 7.30 -20.98
N LYS A 194 -18.73 7.34 -22.22
CA LYS A 194 -19.97 6.65 -22.59
C LYS A 194 -19.89 5.13 -22.39
N LEU A 195 -18.78 4.51 -22.79
CA LEU A 195 -18.56 3.08 -22.61
C LEU A 195 -18.46 2.72 -21.12
N ILE A 196 -17.77 3.52 -20.31
CA ILE A 196 -17.65 3.27 -18.87
C ILE A 196 -19.02 3.37 -18.20
N HIS A 197 -19.79 4.41 -18.50
CA HIS A 197 -21.15 4.55 -17.98
C HIS A 197 -22.07 3.41 -18.44
N PHE A 198 -21.90 2.92 -19.67
CA PHE A 198 -22.60 1.72 -20.16
C PHE A 198 -22.24 0.49 -19.32
N ILE A 199 -20.95 0.20 -19.16
CA ILE A 199 -20.45 -0.94 -18.36
C ILE A 199 -20.99 -0.83 -16.94
N VAL A 200 -20.81 0.31 -16.27
CA VAL A 200 -21.28 0.54 -14.90
C VAL A 200 -22.80 0.37 -14.76
N ARG A 201 -23.61 0.88 -15.70
CA ARG A 201 -25.07 0.69 -15.65
C ARG A 201 -25.46 -0.77 -15.87
N PHE A 202 -24.78 -1.46 -16.77
CA PHE A 202 -25.01 -2.87 -17.03
C PHE A 202 -24.65 -3.74 -15.82
N LEU A 203 -23.47 -3.55 -15.23
CA LEU A 203 -23.02 -4.29 -14.06
C LEU A 203 -23.92 -4.09 -12.84
N ASN A 204 -24.58 -2.92 -12.73
CA ASN A 204 -25.57 -2.63 -11.71
C ASN A 204 -27.01 -3.06 -12.07
N GLY A 205 -27.20 -3.90 -13.10
CA GLY A 205 -28.51 -4.46 -13.47
C GLY A 205 -29.47 -3.49 -14.19
N ARG A 206 -29.00 -2.33 -14.64
CA ARG A 206 -29.83 -1.31 -15.33
C ARG A 206 -29.73 -1.44 -16.86
N CYS A 207 -30.09 -2.61 -17.41
CA CYS A 207 -29.93 -2.95 -18.82
C CYS A 207 -30.64 -1.98 -19.80
N CYS A 208 -31.87 -1.52 -19.47
CA CYS A 208 -32.62 -0.60 -20.34
C CYS A 208 -31.99 0.80 -20.44
N GLY A 209 -31.39 1.29 -19.35
CA GLY A 209 -30.70 2.59 -19.32
C GLY A 209 -29.26 2.54 -19.83
N ALA A 210 -28.65 1.35 -19.92
CA ALA A 210 -27.31 1.16 -20.48
C ALA A 210 -27.35 1.34 -22.00
N CYS A 211 -28.22 0.63 -22.72
CA CYS A 211 -28.37 0.80 -24.17
C CYS A 211 -28.74 2.24 -24.57
N GLY A 212 -29.49 2.96 -23.74
CA GLY A 212 -29.79 4.38 -23.96
C GLY A 212 -28.55 5.29 -23.94
N VAL A 213 -27.53 5.00 -23.13
CA VAL A 213 -26.27 5.79 -23.09
C VAL A 213 -25.40 5.50 -24.31
N LEU A 214 -25.35 4.22 -24.73
CA LEU A 214 -24.58 3.82 -25.90
C LEU A 214 -25.18 4.37 -27.20
N CYS A 215 -26.51 4.39 -27.30
CA CYS A 215 -27.26 4.92 -28.43
C CYS A 215 -27.34 6.47 -28.43
N GLY A 216 -26.90 7.13 -27.36
CA GLY A 216 -26.98 8.59 -27.20
C GLY A 216 -28.37 9.14 -26.82
N CYS A 217 -29.32 8.26 -26.48
CA CYS A 217 -30.66 8.64 -26.02
C CYS A 217 -30.70 9.05 -24.54
N LEU A 218 -29.66 8.72 -23.76
CA LEU A 218 -29.46 9.18 -22.38
C LEU A 218 -28.06 9.77 -22.22
N ASN A 219 -27.99 10.99 -21.67
CA ASN A 219 -26.71 11.52 -21.22
C ASN A 219 -26.18 10.74 -20.00
N PRO A 220 -24.86 10.54 -19.89
CA PRO A 220 -24.26 10.11 -18.64
C PRO A 220 -24.59 11.16 -17.56
N PRO A 221 -24.95 10.75 -16.34
CA PRO A 221 -25.21 11.72 -15.27
C PRO A 221 -23.92 12.51 -15.00
N GLY A 222 -24.04 13.83 -14.90
CA GLY A 222 -22.93 14.70 -14.50
C GLY A 222 -22.44 14.36 -13.09
N GLU A 223 -21.17 14.64 -12.82
CA GLU A 223 -20.54 14.33 -11.53
C GLU A 223 -21.21 15.05 -10.33
N ASP A 224 -22.01 16.08 -10.59
CA ASP A 224 -22.63 16.95 -9.58
C ASP A 224 -23.92 16.41 -8.92
N GLU A 225 -24.52 15.33 -9.43
CA GLU A 225 -25.82 14.83 -8.91
C GLU A 225 -25.70 13.79 -7.77
N LYS A 226 -24.49 13.42 -7.33
CA LYS A 226 -24.30 12.33 -6.35
C LYS A 226 -24.00 12.73 -4.92
N GLU A 227 -23.70 14.00 -4.62
CA GLU A 227 -23.55 14.43 -3.22
C GLU A 227 -24.91 14.62 -2.50
N SER A 228 -26.02 14.78 -3.24
CA SER A 228 -27.34 15.04 -2.63
C SER A 228 -28.10 13.79 -2.16
N ASN A 229 -27.65 12.58 -2.51
CA ASN A 229 -28.36 11.33 -2.18
C ASN A 229 -27.53 10.33 -1.35
N LEU A 230 -26.40 10.78 -0.80
CA LEU A 230 -25.65 10.05 0.23
C LEU A 230 -25.92 10.60 1.64
N GLN A 231 -27.14 11.07 1.91
CA GLN A 231 -27.66 11.17 3.27
C GLN A 231 -28.36 9.86 3.62
N VAL A 232 -27.56 8.82 3.87
CA VAL A 232 -28.03 7.65 4.59
C VAL A 232 -28.16 8.05 6.05
N ALA A 233 -29.39 7.95 6.56
CA ALA A 233 -29.79 8.32 7.91
C ALA A 233 -28.81 7.78 8.98
N ALA A 234 -28.21 8.70 9.74
CA ALA A 234 -27.60 8.37 11.02
C ALA A 234 -28.69 7.90 11.99
N PRO A 235 -28.53 6.77 12.70
CA PRO A 235 -29.43 6.44 13.79
C PRO A 235 -29.19 7.43 14.94
N ALA A 236 -30.21 8.23 15.24
CA ALA A 236 -30.25 9.06 16.44
C ALA A 236 -30.12 8.15 17.67
N SER A 237 -28.98 8.22 18.36
CA SER A 237 -28.83 7.68 19.72
C SER A 237 -28.50 8.83 20.65
N GLU A 238 -29.58 9.46 21.13
CA GLU A 238 -29.56 10.46 22.18
C GLU A 238 -29.36 9.75 23.52
N VAL A 239 -28.17 9.84 24.10
CA VAL A 239 -27.88 9.30 25.44
C VAL A 239 -28.13 10.43 26.45
N GLN A 240 -29.32 10.41 27.06
CA GLN A 240 -29.68 11.25 28.20
C GLN A 240 -28.98 10.73 29.46
N ILE A 241 -28.02 11.49 30.00
CA ILE A 241 -27.44 11.25 31.32
C ILE A 241 -28.31 11.96 32.36
N ARG A 242 -29.09 11.20 33.13
CA ARG A 242 -29.71 11.68 34.39
C ARG A 242 -28.73 11.43 35.54
N SER A 243 -28.37 12.48 36.27
CA SER A 243 -27.68 12.33 37.55
C SER A 243 -28.65 11.89 38.65
N MET A 244 -28.18 11.01 39.52
CA MET A 244 -28.63 10.90 40.91
C MET A 244 -27.45 11.22 41.81
#